data_AF-A0A417YGS7-F1
#
_entry.id   AF-A0A417YGS7-F1
#
_cell.length_a   1.000
_cell.length_b   1.000
_cell.length_c   1.000
_cell.angle_alpha   90.00
_cell.angle_beta   90.00
_cell.angle_gamma   90.00
#
_symmetry.space_group_name_H-M   'P 1'
#
loop_
_entity.id
_entity.type
_entity.pdbx_description
1 polymer ?
#
loop_
_entity_poly.entity_id
_entity_poly.type
_entity_poly.pdbx_seq_one_letter_code
_entity_poly.pdbx_strand_id
1 'polypeptide(L)'
;MSKSTHLQKFVEDMMRQKFMLDDTQASYKRMQSRIRERIIDQSEFIKEVAEEAKEQFVFRKEEDEGNLQNINQIIIEQHELIEAIVRDVYFHMLELSSSEINSSGFVTHIITVDENTEYDKESKVIKFENAGRAEIPIATTLRKWSDASQLRILPKRNNDRGAN
;
A
#
# COMPACT_ATOMS: atom_id res chain seq x y z
N MET A 1 -20.44 -23.31 3.02
CA MET A 1 -19.98 -21.92 3.24
C MET A 1 -21.07 -20.98 2.77
N SER A 2 -21.39 -19.91 3.51
CA SER A 2 -22.40 -18.93 3.09
C SER A 2 -21.80 -17.96 2.06
N LYS A 3 -22.64 -17.35 1.23
CA LYS A 3 -22.23 -16.38 0.19
C LYS A 3 -21.46 -15.18 0.78
N SER A 4 -21.85 -14.70 1.96
CA SER A 4 -21.17 -13.60 2.68
C SER A 4 -19.73 -13.97 3.07
N THR A 5 -19.47 -15.22 3.50
CA THR A 5 -18.11 -15.68 3.82
C THR A 5 -17.18 -15.69 2.59
N HIS A 6 -17.71 -15.98 1.40
CA HIS A 6 -16.91 -15.96 0.16
C HIS A 6 -16.54 -14.54 -0.26
N LEU A 7 -17.49 -13.61 -0.19
CA LEU A 7 -17.27 -12.20 -0.50
C LEU A 7 -16.30 -11.53 0.49
N GLN A 8 -16.42 -11.83 1.79
CA GLN A 8 -15.49 -11.35 2.82
C GLN A 8 -14.06 -11.82 2.51
N LYS A 9 -13.88 -13.10 2.20
CA LYS A 9 -12.55 -13.64 1.85
C LYS A 9 -12.00 -13.01 0.57
N PHE A 10 -12.84 -12.82 -0.45
CA PHE A 10 -12.42 -12.15 -1.69
C PHE A 10 -11.89 -10.74 -1.42
N VAL A 11 -12.62 -9.94 -0.64
CA VAL A 11 -12.18 -8.58 -0.30
C VAL A 11 -10.92 -8.61 0.59
N GLU A 12 -10.77 -9.59 1.50
CA GLU A 12 -9.55 -9.79 2.31
C GLU A 12 -8.32 -10.05 1.42
N ASP A 13 -8.45 -10.98 0.47
CA ASP A 13 -7.38 -11.34 -0.46
C ASP A 13 -7.00 -10.16 -1.36
N MET A 14 -7.98 -9.41 -1.86
CA MET A 14 -7.78 -8.21 -2.69
C MET A 14 -7.09 -7.09 -1.92
N MET A 15 -7.54 -6.79 -0.70
CA MET A 15 -6.89 -5.78 0.14
C MET A 15 -5.45 -6.15 0.48
N ARG A 16 -5.18 -7.43 0.74
CA ARG A 16 -3.82 -7.92 0.97
C ARG A 16 -2.93 -7.75 -0.26
N GLN A 17 -3.45 -8.05 -1.45
CA GLN A 17 -2.71 -7.84 -2.70
C GLN A 17 -2.41 -6.36 -2.95
N LYS A 18 -3.39 -5.47 -2.76
CA LYS A 18 -3.18 -4.02 -2.83
C LYS A 18 -2.05 -3.59 -1.89
N PHE A 19 -2.10 -4.04 -0.64
CA PHE A 19 -1.12 -3.69 0.37
C PHE A 19 0.31 -4.07 -0.05
N MET A 20 0.49 -5.29 -0.60
CA MET A 20 1.77 -5.73 -1.15
C MET A 20 2.23 -4.92 -2.38
N LEU A 21 1.29 -4.52 -3.24
CA LEU A 21 1.58 -3.70 -4.41
C LEU A 21 2.02 -2.28 -4.02
N ASP A 22 1.39 -1.68 -3.00
CA ASP A 22 1.78 -0.35 -2.49
C ASP A 22 3.24 -0.36 -1.98
N ASP A 23 3.63 -1.40 -1.24
CA ASP A 23 5.00 -1.58 -0.75
C ASP A 23 6.00 -1.77 -1.89
N THR A 24 5.62 -2.58 -2.87
CA THR A 24 6.44 -2.83 -4.05
C THR A 24 6.61 -1.55 -4.87
N GLN A 25 5.53 -0.79 -5.08
CA GLN A 25 5.55 0.48 -5.81
C GLN A 25 6.44 1.52 -5.10
N ALA A 26 6.40 1.58 -3.77
CA ALA A 26 7.29 2.43 -2.99
C ALA A 26 8.77 2.03 -3.14
N SER A 27 9.06 0.74 -3.28
CA SER A 27 10.41 0.25 -3.60
C SER A 27 10.87 0.70 -4.99
N TYR A 28 10.03 0.53 -6.01
CA TYR A 28 10.33 0.97 -7.38
C TYR A 28 10.52 2.49 -7.49
N LYS A 29 9.72 3.30 -6.78
CA LYS A 29 9.90 4.76 -6.70
C LYS A 29 11.26 5.14 -6.09
N ARG A 30 11.72 4.42 -5.07
CA ARG A 30 13.08 4.62 -4.50
C ARG A 30 14.17 4.24 -5.51
N MET A 31 14.01 3.13 -6.23
CA MET A 31 14.94 2.70 -7.26
C MET A 31 15.00 3.70 -8.43
N GLN A 32 13.85 4.21 -8.88
CA GLN A 32 13.72 5.27 -9.88
C GLN A 32 14.54 6.51 -9.50
N SER A 33 14.43 6.96 -8.24
CA SER A 33 15.19 8.13 -7.75
C SER A 33 16.70 7.89 -7.81
N ARG A 34 17.17 6.70 -7.39
CA ARG A 34 18.60 6.36 -7.41
C ARG A 34 19.17 6.30 -8.83
N ILE A 35 18.42 5.74 -9.77
CA ILE A 35 18.87 5.66 -11.17
C ILE A 35 18.91 7.05 -11.80
N ARG A 36 17.93 7.92 -11.51
CA ARG A 36 17.97 9.31 -11.97
C ARG A 36 19.21 10.06 -11.48
N GLU A 37 19.54 9.92 -10.20
CA GLU A 37 20.76 10.50 -9.62
C GLU A 37 22.01 9.94 -10.32
N ARG A 38 22.10 8.62 -10.50
CA ARG A 38 23.21 7.98 -11.21
C ARG A 38 23.37 8.46 -12.66
N ILE A 39 22.27 8.68 -13.39
CA ILE A 39 22.29 9.22 -14.76
C ILE A 39 22.83 10.66 -14.78
N ILE A 40 22.46 11.48 -13.78
CA ILE A 40 22.98 12.85 -13.63
C ILE A 40 24.49 12.80 -13.39
N ASP A 41 24.92 12.01 -12.39
CA ASP A 41 26.34 11.86 -12.05
C ASP A 41 27.17 11.37 -13.24
N GLN A 42 26.68 10.37 -13.97
CA GLN A 42 27.34 9.88 -15.19
C GLN A 42 27.38 10.94 -16.28
N SER A 43 26.32 11.74 -16.45
CA SER A 43 26.28 12.81 -17.44
C SER A 43 27.25 13.94 -17.13
N GLU A 44 27.50 14.22 -15.85
CA GLU A 44 28.53 15.15 -15.41
C GLU A 44 29.92 14.56 -15.62
N PHE A 45 30.14 13.33 -15.17
CA PHE A 45 31.42 12.63 -15.31
C PHE A 45 31.86 12.50 -16.77
N ILE A 46 30.97 12.14 -17.70
CA ILE A 46 31.25 12.02 -19.14
C ILE A 46 31.86 13.31 -19.72
N LYS A 47 31.52 14.48 -19.19
CA LYS A 47 32.07 15.77 -19.66
C LYS A 47 33.54 15.96 -19.25
N GLU A 48 34.00 15.26 -18.22
CA GLU A 48 35.32 15.44 -17.59
C GLU A 48 36.33 14.35 -18.00
N VAL A 49 35.87 13.22 -18.54
CA VAL A 49 36.76 12.10 -18.93
C VAL A 49 37.42 12.32 -20.29
N ALA A 50 38.59 11.71 -20.47
CA ALA A 50 39.27 11.62 -21.75
C ALA A 50 38.43 10.83 -22.78
N GLU A 51 38.55 11.19 -24.06
CA GLU A 51 37.67 10.70 -25.13
C GLU A 51 37.70 9.18 -25.28
N GLU A 52 38.87 8.57 -25.04
CA GLU A 52 39.08 7.12 -25.13
C GLU A 52 38.30 6.34 -24.06
N ALA A 53 37.94 6.97 -22.95
CA ALA A 53 37.15 6.36 -21.89
C ALA A 53 35.65 6.67 -21.98
N LYS A 54 35.25 7.70 -22.73
CA LYS A 54 33.86 8.18 -22.77
C LYS A 54 32.88 7.15 -23.27
N GLU A 55 33.25 6.35 -24.28
CA GLU A 55 32.35 5.37 -24.91
C GLU A 55 31.77 4.39 -23.88
N GLN A 56 32.57 3.92 -22.93
CA GLN A 56 32.11 3.00 -21.89
C GLN A 56 31.13 3.65 -20.91
N PHE A 57 31.32 4.94 -20.60
CA PHE A 57 30.41 5.66 -19.70
C PHE A 57 29.11 6.05 -20.41
N VAL A 58 29.17 6.39 -21.69
CA VAL A 58 27.97 6.61 -22.53
C VAL A 58 27.12 5.36 -22.59
N PHE A 59 27.72 4.19 -22.86
CA PHE A 59 26.99 2.92 -22.89
C PHE A 59 26.27 2.61 -21.56
N ARG A 60 26.95 2.80 -20.42
CA ARG A 60 26.33 2.60 -19.09
C ARG A 60 25.17 3.56 -18.82
N LYS A 61 25.31 4.82 -19.27
CA LYS A 61 24.25 5.80 -19.15
C LYS A 61 23.02 5.40 -19.97
N GLU A 62 23.21 4.94 -21.20
CA GLU A 62 22.12 4.45 -22.05
C GLU A 62 21.41 3.24 -21.42
N GLU A 63 22.17 2.31 -20.82
CA GLU A 63 21.62 1.19 -20.05
C GLU A 63 20.76 1.68 -18.88
N ASP A 64 21.22 2.69 -18.15
CA ASP A 64 20.50 3.29 -17.04
C ASP A 64 19.23 4.03 -17.47
N GLU A 65 19.27 4.72 -18.60
CA GLU A 65 18.10 5.36 -19.21
C GLU A 65 17.05 4.31 -19.63
N GLY A 66 17.48 3.19 -20.23
CA GLY A 66 16.61 2.05 -20.54
C GLY A 66 16.00 1.42 -19.29
N ASN A 67 16.80 1.21 -18.24
CA ASN A 67 16.31 0.72 -16.95
C ASN A 67 15.29 1.68 -16.31
N LEU A 68 15.51 2.99 -16.42
CA LEU A 68 14.59 4.01 -15.92
C LEU A 68 13.23 3.94 -16.65
N GLN A 69 13.24 3.75 -17.96
CA GLN A 69 12.00 3.56 -18.74
C GLN A 69 11.23 2.32 -18.28
N ASN A 70 11.91 1.18 -18.12
CA ASN A 70 11.30 -0.06 -17.62
C ASN A 70 10.67 0.13 -16.23
N ILE A 71 11.37 0.82 -15.33
CA ILE A 71 10.85 1.09 -13.98
C ILE A 71 9.63 2.00 -14.01
N ASN A 72 9.63 3.03 -14.85
CA ASN A 72 8.46 3.91 -15.02
C ASN A 72 7.24 3.11 -15.48
N GLN A 73 7.44 2.21 -16.45
CA GLN A 73 6.38 1.35 -16.97
C GLN A 73 5.83 0.44 -15.87
N ILE A 74 6.70 -0.23 -15.09
CA ILE A 74 6.28 -1.07 -13.96
C ILE A 74 5.47 -0.27 -12.92
N ILE A 75 5.88 0.97 -12.61
CA ILE A 75 5.15 1.82 -11.65
C ILE A 75 3.74 2.15 -12.16
N ILE A 76 3.59 2.42 -13.45
CA ILE A 76 2.30 2.70 -14.10
C ILE A 76 1.41 1.45 -14.05
N GLU A 77 1.91 0.30 -14.47
CA GLU A 77 1.16 -0.97 -14.46
C GLU A 77 0.71 -1.35 -13.04
N GLN A 78 1.58 -1.19 -12.05
CA GLN A 78 1.21 -1.41 -10.64
C GLN A 78 0.13 -0.44 -10.18
N HIS A 79 0.18 0.82 -10.63
CA HIS A 79 -0.84 1.81 -10.28
C HIS A 79 -2.21 1.43 -10.86
N GLU A 80 -2.27 1.06 -12.13
CA GLU A 80 -3.49 0.62 -12.80
C GLU A 80 -4.08 -0.62 -12.12
N LEU A 81 -3.23 -1.57 -11.71
CA LEU A 81 -3.65 -2.76 -10.97
C LEU A 81 -4.22 -2.41 -9.58
N ILE A 82 -3.58 -1.50 -8.85
CA ILE A 82 -4.09 -1.00 -7.57
C ILE A 82 -5.47 -0.35 -7.76
N GLU A 83 -5.65 0.48 -8.78
CA GLU A 83 -6.95 1.10 -9.09
C GLU A 83 -8.04 0.08 -9.45
N ALA A 84 -7.68 -0.99 -10.17
CA ALA A 84 -8.60 -2.09 -10.45
C ALA A 84 -9.03 -2.80 -9.16
N ILE A 85 -8.07 -3.13 -8.29
CA ILE A 85 -8.34 -3.77 -6.99
C ILE A 85 -9.26 -2.88 -6.14
N VAL A 86 -8.98 -1.58 -6.05
CA VAL A 86 -9.81 -0.64 -5.26
C VAL A 86 -11.25 -0.61 -5.79
N ARG A 87 -11.44 -0.64 -7.11
CA ARG A 87 -12.78 -0.69 -7.72
C ARG A 87 -13.52 -1.99 -7.38
N ASP A 88 -12.85 -3.13 -7.46
CA ASP A 88 -13.43 -4.44 -7.15
C ASP A 88 -13.79 -4.55 -5.67
N VAL A 89 -12.86 -4.13 -4.79
CA VAL A 89 -13.10 -4.04 -3.34
C VAL A 89 -14.31 -3.17 -3.06
N TYR A 90 -14.40 -1.98 -3.66
CA TYR A 90 -15.52 -1.07 -3.47
C TYR A 90 -16.86 -1.72 -3.84
N PHE A 91 -16.93 -2.35 -5.02
CA PHE A 91 -18.15 -3.01 -5.50
C PHE A 91 -18.61 -4.13 -4.55
N HIS A 92 -17.70 -5.02 -4.15
CA HIS A 92 -18.05 -6.14 -3.27
C HIS A 92 -18.30 -5.72 -1.83
N MET A 93 -17.65 -4.65 -1.36
CA MET A 93 -17.94 -4.05 -0.06
C MET A 93 -19.36 -3.47 0.01
N LEU A 94 -19.90 -2.92 -1.08
CA LEU A 94 -21.30 -2.51 -1.15
C LEU A 94 -22.28 -3.69 -1.09
N GLU A 95 -21.96 -4.80 -1.76
CA GLU A 95 -22.75 -6.03 -1.70
C GLU A 95 -22.77 -6.60 -0.28
N LEU A 96 -21.59 -6.71 0.34
CA LEU A 96 -21.44 -7.16 1.72
C LEU A 96 -22.23 -6.28 2.69
N SER A 97 -22.03 -4.96 2.62
CA SER A 97 -22.76 -4.00 3.45
C SER A 97 -24.26 -4.13 3.28
N SER A 98 -24.76 -4.30 2.06
CA SER A 98 -26.19 -4.49 1.80
C SER A 98 -26.73 -5.78 2.40
N SER A 99 -25.92 -6.84 2.44
CA SER A 99 -26.30 -8.14 3.02
C SER A 99 -26.22 -8.19 4.55
N GLU A 100 -25.37 -7.37 5.17
CA GLU A 100 -25.05 -7.44 6.61
C GLU A 100 -25.67 -6.30 7.44
N ILE A 101 -26.09 -5.18 6.85
CA ILE A 101 -26.70 -4.06 7.59
C ILE A 101 -28.16 -4.39 7.98
N ASN A 102 -28.31 -5.05 9.14
CA ASN A 102 -29.61 -5.26 9.79
C ASN A 102 -29.88 -4.36 11.01
N SER A 103 -28.89 -3.66 11.59
CA SER A 103 -29.21 -2.77 12.75
C SER A 103 -28.21 -1.65 13.13
N SER A 104 -27.01 -1.52 12.53
CA SER A 104 -25.99 -0.60 13.08
C SER A 104 -25.24 0.31 12.08
N GLY A 105 -25.80 0.57 10.90
CA GLY A 105 -25.36 1.67 10.01
C GLY A 105 -24.07 1.45 9.19
N PHE A 106 -23.14 0.60 9.62
CA PHE A 106 -22.02 0.11 8.80
C PHE A 106 -21.45 -1.19 9.38
N VAL A 107 -20.69 -1.93 8.56
CA VAL A 107 -19.92 -3.10 8.99
C VAL A 107 -18.47 -2.89 8.59
N THR A 108 -17.54 -3.07 9.55
CA THR A 108 -16.12 -3.16 9.26
C THR A 108 -15.84 -4.60 8.82
N HIS A 109 -15.61 -4.79 7.53
CA HIS A 109 -15.55 -6.14 6.96
C HIS A 109 -14.17 -6.74 7.14
N ILE A 110 -13.11 -5.98 6.84
CA ILE A 110 -11.73 -6.46 6.79
C ILE A 110 -10.78 -5.43 7.39
N ILE A 111 -9.73 -5.93 8.03
CA ILE A 111 -8.59 -5.14 8.50
C ILE A 111 -7.36 -5.82 7.92
N THR A 112 -6.62 -5.09 7.09
CA THR A 112 -5.34 -5.54 6.53
C THR A 112 -4.22 -4.79 7.23
N VAL A 113 -3.12 -5.48 7.54
CA VAL A 113 -1.98 -4.95 8.29
C VAL A 113 -0.68 -5.30 7.58
N ASP A 114 0.34 -4.47 7.75
CA ASP A 114 1.71 -4.79 7.32
C ASP A 114 2.43 -5.73 8.29
N GLU A 115 3.66 -6.10 7.95
CA GLU A 115 4.53 -6.91 8.80
C GLU A 115 4.88 -6.27 10.15
N ASN A 116 4.75 -4.93 10.26
CA ASN A 116 5.04 -4.15 11.46
C ASN A 116 3.77 -3.79 12.25
N THR A 117 2.63 -4.42 11.93
CA THR A 117 1.34 -4.17 12.57
C THR A 117 0.65 -5.48 12.89
N GLU A 118 0.20 -5.61 14.13
CA GLU A 118 -0.54 -6.79 14.61
C GLU A 118 -2.02 -6.44 14.72
N TYR A 119 -2.90 -7.29 14.19
CA TYR A 119 -4.34 -7.19 14.40
C TYR A 119 -4.86 -8.42 15.15
N ASP A 120 -5.36 -8.20 16.36
CA ASP A 120 -6.01 -9.21 17.16
C ASP A 120 -7.50 -9.32 16.76
N LYS A 121 -7.84 -10.44 16.09
CA LYS A 121 -9.20 -10.68 15.58
C LYS A 121 -10.23 -10.85 16.71
N GLU A 122 -9.84 -11.26 17.92
CA GLU A 122 -10.75 -11.47 19.05
C GLU A 122 -11.01 -10.16 19.78
N SER A 123 -9.96 -9.44 20.18
CA SER A 123 -10.08 -8.19 20.94
C SER A 123 -10.36 -6.96 20.08
N LYS A 124 -10.25 -7.10 18.75
CA LYS A 124 -10.37 -6.03 17.75
C LYS A 124 -9.36 -4.89 17.94
N VAL A 125 -8.22 -5.18 18.57
CA VAL A 125 -7.13 -4.21 18.80
C VAL A 125 -6.10 -4.31 17.68
N ILE A 126 -5.69 -3.14 17.17
CA ILE A 126 -4.55 -3.02 16.25
C ILE A 126 -3.37 -2.46 17.04
N LYS A 127 -2.22 -3.14 16.97
CA LYS A 127 -0.96 -2.68 17.58
C LYS A 127 0.02 -2.33 16.46
N PHE A 128 0.57 -1.13 16.53
CA PHE A 128 1.55 -0.63 15.57
C PHE A 128 2.95 -0.69 16.19
N GLU A 129 3.91 -1.24 15.45
CA GLU A 129 5.33 -0.99 15.66
C GLU A 129 5.80 0.23 14.85
N ASN A 130 7.10 0.53 14.88
CA ASN A 130 7.64 1.66 14.13
C ASN A 130 7.38 1.48 12.63
N ALA A 131 6.80 2.51 12.01
CA ALA A 131 6.38 2.52 10.60
C ALA A 131 5.28 1.51 10.22
N GLY A 132 4.58 0.93 11.21
CA GLY A 132 3.44 0.06 10.99
C GLY A 132 2.27 0.76 10.29
N ARG A 133 1.60 0.03 9.41
CA ARG A 133 0.47 0.48 8.58
C ARG A 133 -0.68 -0.51 8.63
N ALA A 134 -1.90 0.02 8.63
CA ALA A 134 -3.13 -0.75 8.53
C ALA A 134 -4.11 -0.09 7.57
N GLU A 135 -4.88 -0.90 6.84
CA GLU A 135 -5.95 -0.45 5.96
C GLU A 135 -7.27 -1.15 6.31
N ILE A 136 -8.34 -0.35 6.37
CA ILE A 136 -9.68 -0.80 6.72
C ILE A 136 -10.64 -0.32 5.65
N PRO A 137 -11.10 -1.17 4.72
CA PRO A 137 -12.17 -0.80 3.82
C PRO A 137 -13.48 -0.67 4.60
N ILE A 138 -14.16 0.47 4.38
CA ILE A 138 -15.49 0.73 4.92
C ILE A 138 -16.39 1.12 3.75
N ALA A 139 -17.51 0.43 3.61
CA ALA A 139 -18.58 0.83 2.70
C ALA A 139 -19.88 0.97 3.47
N THR A 140 -20.73 1.86 2.99
CA THR A 140 -22.02 2.17 3.59
C THR A 140 -22.96 2.72 2.52
N THR A 141 -24.25 2.79 2.83
CA THR A 141 -25.23 3.45 1.96
C THR A 141 -25.66 4.77 2.63
N LEU A 142 -25.74 5.86 1.87
CA LEU A 142 -26.12 7.19 2.37
C LEU A 142 -27.46 7.20 3.12
N ARG A 143 -28.35 6.24 2.83
CA ARG A 143 -29.66 6.11 3.49
C ARG A 143 -29.59 5.68 4.96
N LYS A 144 -28.44 5.13 5.41
CA LYS A 144 -28.27 4.56 6.76
C LYS A 144 -27.08 5.14 7.53
N TRP A 145 -26.42 6.19 7.01
CA TRP A 145 -25.30 6.83 7.70
C TRP A 145 -25.81 7.77 8.81
N SER A 146 -25.78 7.28 10.05
CA SER A 146 -25.65 8.13 11.24
C SER A 146 -24.22 7.95 11.73
N ASP A 147 -23.38 8.99 11.64
CA ASP A 147 -22.02 8.92 12.16
C ASP A 147 -22.05 8.78 13.69
N ALA A 148 -21.95 7.53 14.16
CA ALA A 148 -21.71 7.19 15.55
C ALA A 148 -20.31 6.57 15.73
N SER A 149 -19.46 6.64 14.71
CA SER A 149 -18.17 5.95 14.68
C SER A 149 -17.13 6.73 15.49
N GLN A 150 -17.10 6.53 16.80
CA GLN A 150 -15.99 6.98 17.64
C GLN A 150 -14.78 6.03 17.46
N LEU A 151 -14.13 6.06 16.30
CA LEU A 151 -12.83 5.39 16.14
C LEU A 151 -11.82 6.15 17.02
N ARG A 152 -11.41 5.56 18.14
CA ARG A 152 -10.46 6.16 19.07
C ARG A 152 -9.09 5.49 18.96
N ILE A 153 -8.16 6.14 18.26
CA ILE A 153 -6.75 5.71 18.18
C ILE A 153 -6.07 6.10 19.51
N LEU A 154 -5.66 5.12 20.30
CA LEU A 154 -4.96 5.33 21.56
C LEU A 154 -3.45 5.07 21.36
N PRO A 155 -2.56 6.06 21.54
CA PRO A 155 -1.13 5.82 21.50
C PRO A 155 -0.71 4.91 22.65
N LYS A 156 0.22 3.97 22.39
CA LYS A 156 0.78 3.07 23.40
C LYS A 156 1.43 3.93 24.49
N ARG A 157 0.89 3.89 25.71
CA ARG A 157 1.56 4.49 26.88
C ARG A 157 2.78 3.64 27.20
N ASN A 158 3.96 4.24 27.18
CA ASN A 158 5.18 3.66 27.74
C ASN A 158 5.03 3.56 29.27
N ASN A 159 4.37 2.50 29.74
CA ASN A 159 4.29 2.17 31.16
C ASN A 159 5.35 1.14 31.59
N ASP A 160 6.46 1.02 30.84
CA ASP A 160 7.65 0.27 31.25
C ASP A 160 8.79 1.22 31.65
N ARG A 161 8.49 2.10 32.60
CA ARG A 161 9.51 2.58 33.55
C ARG A 161 8.98 2.31 34.95
N GLY A 162 9.17 1.07 35.39
CA GLY A 162 9.32 0.83 36.81
C GLY A 162 10.52 1.64 37.32
N ALA A 163 10.31 2.37 38.40
CA ALA A 163 11.30 2.64 39.44
C ALA A 163 10.65 3.52 40.53
N ASN A 164 10.52 2.91 41.72
CA ASN A 164 10.58 3.49 43.07
C ASN A 164 9.52 4.51 43.50
#